data_AF-A0A2N0LQS0-F1
#
_entry.id   AF-A0A2N0LQS0-F1
#
_cell.length_a   1.000
_cell.length_b   1.000
_cell.length_c   1.000
_cell.angle_alpha   90.00
_cell.angle_beta   90.00
_cell.angle_gamma   90.00
#
_symmetry.space_group_name_H-M   'P 1'
#
loop_
_entity.id
_entity.type
_entity.pdbx_description
1 polymer ?
#
loop_
_entity_poly.entity_id
_entity_poly.type
_entity_poly.pdbx_seq_one_letter_code
_entity_poly.pdbx_strand_id
1 'polypeptide(L)'
;MGWSLHHPHGLIYYAPQYCHRGYTLFANLRGNDANLIDMEGRICHRWAWPSGINYANLLPNGNLLLHTLAPADPGPMTGIGGHAGGLVELDWNGNVVWELQDASMHHDFQRLPSGNTLALMWEELSPDITRQVKGGYTTPEDLAQMLGDVVREFSPSGEVVHEWRSWEHLDFDEDVICPLEGRREWTHGNSINMTSDGNYLVSYRQTSTVGIVDRESGKFIWKWGPGEVSHQHNASCLDNGRILLFDNGSHRRAPSTNYSRIVEIDPTDNEIAWEYRGEPPISFYSYQISGAERLLNGNTLICEGATGRFIEVTQGHQIVWEYINPLFADSGRIAGGTPSSQGNSVFRAHRFAADDPALQGRDLDPARYANLNRTLGVS
;
A
#
# COMPACT_ATOMS: atom_id res chain seq x y z
N MET A 1 -2.96 7.05 -21.69
CA MET A 1 -3.09 8.52 -21.83
C MET A 1 -1.82 9.16 -21.30
N GLY A 2 -1.39 10.28 -21.89
CA GLY A 2 -0.10 10.89 -21.60
C GLY A 2 -0.13 11.74 -20.33
N TRP A 3 0.93 11.62 -19.53
CA TRP A 3 1.25 12.53 -18.44
C TRP A 3 1.60 13.90 -19.04
N SER A 4 0.70 14.87 -18.87
CA SER A 4 1.02 16.24 -19.26
C SER A 4 1.78 16.91 -18.13
N LEU A 5 2.95 17.47 -18.43
CA LEU A 5 3.67 18.35 -17.50
C LEU A 5 2.86 19.62 -17.14
N HIS A 6 1.79 19.89 -17.88
CA HIS A 6 0.87 21.00 -17.65
C HIS A 6 -0.45 20.55 -17.02
N HIS A 7 -0.58 19.28 -16.61
CA HIS A 7 -1.76 18.85 -15.88
C HIS A 7 -1.80 19.59 -14.52
N PRO A 8 -2.95 20.15 -14.11
CA PRO A 8 -3.05 20.74 -12.79
C PRO A 8 -2.82 19.68 -11.70
N HIS A 9 -2.19 20.11 -10.61
CA HIS A 9 -2.08 19.35 -9.36
C HIS A 9 -2.90 20.06 -8.27
N GLY A 10 -3.06 19.40 -7.13
CA GLY A 10 -3.95 19.82 -6.06
C GLY A 10 -5.38 19.32 -6.26
N LEU A 11 -6.35 20.06 -5.76
CA LEU A 11 -7.76 19.71 -5.89
C LEU A 11 -8.24 19.90 -7.34
N ILE A 12 -8.76 18.82 -7.94
CA ILE A 12 -9.27 18.80 -9.31
C ILE A 12 -10.80 18.88 -9.32
N TYR A 13 -11.45 18.13 -8.43
CA TYR A 13 -12.91 18.08 -8.34
C TYR A 13 -13.35 17.87 -6.89
N TYR A 14 -14.45 18.52 -6.50
CA TYR A 14 -15.04 18.36 -5.18
C TYR A 14 -16.56 18.61 -5.23
N ALA A 15 -17.33 17.59 -4.87
CA ALA A 15 -18.79 17.65 -4.68
C ALA A 15 -19.13 17.37 -3.21
N PRO A 16 -19.06 18.39 -2.32
CA PRO A 16 -19.10 18.21 -0.85
C PRO A 16 -20.28 17.41 -0.32
N GLN A 17 -21.45 17.54 -0.96
CA GLN A 17 -22.68 16.87 -0.57
C GLN A 17 -22.64 15.35 -0.76
N TYR A 18 -21.69 14.84 -1.53
CA TYR A 18 -21.54 13.41 -1.82
C TYR A 18 -20.24 12.81 -1.26
N CYS A 19 -19.38 13.63 -0.66
CA CYS A 19 -18.08 13.19 -0.16
C CYS A 19 -18.11 12.84 1.33
N HIS A 20 -17.25 11.91 1.72
CA HIS A 20 -16.92 11.64 3.11
C HIS A 20 -15.97 12.72 3.63
N ARG A 21 -16.50 13.67 4.40
CA ARG A 21 -15.71 14.80 4.92
C ARG A 21 -14.64 14.30 5.89
N GLY A 22 -13.45 14.90 5.82
CA GLY A 22 -12.36 14.50 6.68
C GLY A 22 -11.01 15.01 6.18
N TYR A 23 -9.96 14.28 6.54
CA TYR A 23 -8.58 14.59 6.19
C TYR A 23 -7.90 13.40 5.54
N THR A 24 -7.11 13.64 4.50
CA THR A 24 -6.41 12.57 3.78
C THR A 24 -4.93 12.55 4.15
N LEU A 25 -4.44 11.43 4.68
CA LEU A 25 -3.03 11.18 4.97
C LEU A 25 -2.36 10.50 3.78
N PHE A 26 -1.17 10.95 3.41
CA PHE A 26 -0.33 10.27 2.43
C PHE A 26 1.16 10.62 2.60
N ALA A 27 2.03 9.77 2.06
CA ALA A 27 3.47 10.04 1.95
C ALA A 27 3.92 9.80 0.50
N ASN A 28 4.81 10.66 0.02
CA ASN A 28 5.46 10.45 -1.27
C ASN A 28 6.42 9.26 -1.16
N LEU A 29 6.38 8.37 -2.14
CA LEU A 29 7.39 7.32 -2.24
C LEU A 29 8.77 7.97 -2.31
N ARG A 30 9.73 7.49 -1.50
CA ARG A 30 11.08 8.07 -1.35
C ARG A 30 11.12 9.51 -0.83
N GLY A 31 10.01 10.01 -0.27
CA GLY A 31 9.94 11.31 0.39
C GLY A 31 10.38 11.26 1.85
N ASN A 32 10.46 12.45 2.47
CA ASN A 32 10.80 12.60 3.88
C ASN A 32 9.61 12.91 4.78
N ASP A 33 8.42 13.03 4.21
CA ASP A 33 7.28 13.62 4.89
C ASP A 33 5.99 12.83 4.69
N ALA A 34 5.20 12.78 5.76
CA ALA A 34 3.79 12.39 5.73
C ALA A 34 2.93 13.65 5.84
N ASN A 35 1.90 13.75 4.99
CA ASN A 35 1.09 14.94 4.81
C ASN A 35 -0.36 14.63 5.13
N LEU A 36 -0.99 15.48 5.93
CA LEU A 36 -2.42 15.45 6.19
C LEU A 36 -3.06 16.66 5.50
N ILE A 37 -3.94 16.41 4.54
CA ILE A 37 -4.67 17.45 3.80
C ILE A 37 -6.15 17.49 4.17
N ASP A 38 -6.76 18.67 4.14
CA ASP A 38 -8.22 18.80 4.18
C ASP A 38 -8.89 18.48 2.83
N MET A 39 -10.22 18.61 2.77
CA MET A 39 -11.01 18.35 1.56
C MET A 39 -10.73 19.34 0.43
N GLU A 40 -10.20 20.53 0.74
CA GLU A 40 -9.76 21.50 -0.26
C GLU A 40 -8.32 21.24 -0.75
N GLY A 41 -7.66 20.21 -0.23
CA GLY A 41 -6.31 19.82 -0.62
C GLY A 41 -5.20 20.64 0.04
N ARG A 42 -5.50 21.42 1.08
CA ARG A 42 -4.52 22.21 1.82
C ARG A 42 -3.87 21.36 2.90
N ILE A 43 -2.56 21.49 3.07
CA ILE A 43 -1.81 20.85 4.15
C ILE A 43 -2.27 21.46 5.48
N CYS A 44 -2.79 20.60 6.35
CA CYS A 44 -3.23 20.92 7.71
C CYS A 44 -2.22 20.48 8.76
N HIS A 45 -1.47 19.40 8.48
CA HIS A 45 -0.39 18.92 9.32
C HIS A 45 0.63 18.14 8.50
N ARG A 46 1.87 18.09 8.99
CA ARG A 46 2.98 17.40 8.33
C ARG A 46 3.97 16.87 9.35
N TRP A 47 4.35 15.61 9.20
CA TRP A 47 5.45 14.98 9.92
C TRP A 47 6.66 14.84 8.98
N ALA A 48 7.86 14.86 9.55
CA ALA A 48 9.09 14.63 8.81
C ALA A 48 9.97 13.61 9.55
N TRP A 49 10.64 12.75 8.79
CA TRP A 49 11.62 11.81 9.34
C TRP A 49 12.92 11.83 8.49
N PRO A 50 14.11 11.96 9.11
CA PRO A 50 15.37 12.06 8.38
C PRO A 50 15.67 10.86 7.48
N SER A 51 15.35 9.64 7.95
CA SER A 51 15.52 8.40 7.16
C SER A 51 14.37 8.15 6.17
N GLY A 52 13.51 9.14 6.01
CA GLY A 52 12.37 9.19 5.09
C GLY A 52 11.16 8.36 5.48
N ILE A 53 10.06 8.59 4.76
CA ILE A 53 8.73 8.03 5.03
C ILE A 53 8.15 7.54 3.71
N ASN A 54 8.10 6.22 3.51
CA ASN A 54 7.52 5.62 2.30
C ASN A 54 6.00 5.39 2.42
N TYR A 55 5.56 5.03 3.63
CA TYR A 55 4.18 4.73 3.98
C TYR A 55 3.99 5.04 5.46
N ALA A 56 2.82 5.57 5.80
CA ALA A 56 2.43 5.87 7.17
C ALA A 56 0.92 5.73 7.35
N ASN A 57 0.52 5.46 8.58
CA ASN A 57 -0.87 5.43 9.02
C ASN A 57 -1.00 6.11 10.39
N LEU A 58 -2.16 6.71 10.67
CA LEU A 58 -2.45 7.23 12.01
C LEU A 58 -2.98 6.13 12.91
N LEU A 59 -2.51 6.13 14.14
CA LEU A 59 -3.05 5.30 15.21
C LEU A 59 -4.19 6.04 15.93
N PRO A 60 -5.11 5.33 16.63
CA PRO A 60 -6.24 5.96 17.31
C PRO A 60 -5.88 7.02 18.36
N ASN A 61 -4.64 7.03 18.86
CA ASN A 61 -4.14 8.04 19.79
C ASN A 61 -3.61 9.32 19.09
N GLY A 62 -3.61 9.35 17.76
CA GLY A 62 -3.09 10.44 16.94
C GLY A 62 -1.59 10.38 16.66
N ASN A 63 -0.91 9.30 17.05
CA ASN A 63 0.47 9.07 16.66
C ASN A 63 0.54 8.58 15.20
N LEU A 64 1.61 8.93 14.51
CA LEU A 64 1.91 8.45 13.17
C LEU A 64 2.81 7.22 13.28
N LEU A 65 2.33 6.05 12.84
CA LEU A 65 3.17 4.87 12.63
C LEU A 65 3.60 4.83 11.16
N LEU A 66 4.90 4.70 10.91
CA LEU A 66 5.47 4.73 9.57
C LEU A 66 6.52 3.66 9.37
N HIS A 67 6.75 3.27 8.12
CA HIS A 67 7.96 2.56 7.73
C HIS A 67 8.95 3.49 6.99
N THR A 68 10.24 3.27 7.21
CA THR A 68 11.27 4.17 6.68
C THR A 68 11.61 3.87 5.22
N LEU A 69 12.54 4.65 4.64
CA LEU A 69 13.22 4.21 3.42
C LEU A 69 14.12 3.00 3.71
N ALA A 70 14.51 2.33 2.62
CA ALA A 70 15.49 1.25 2.65
C ALA A 70 16.81 1.71 3.30
N PRO A 71 17.50 0.83 4.05
CA PRO A 71 18.82 1.12 4.59
C PRO A 71 19.85 1.35 3.48
N ALA A 72 20.94 2.04 3.82
CA ALA A 72 22.01 2.37 2.86
C ALA A 72 22.71 1.13 2.28
N ASP A 73 22.78 0.05 3.05
CA ASP A 73 23.26 -1.26 2.61
C ASP A 73 22.10 -2.28 2.65
N PRO A 74 21.37 -2.44 1.53
CA PRO A 74 20.20 -3.30 1.48
C PRO A 74 20.53 -4.78 1.28
N GLY A 75 21.81 -5.16 1.10
CA GLY A 75 22.23 -6.55 0.95
C GLY A 75 21.44 -7.31 -0.14
N PRO A 76 20.87 -8.50 0.14
CA PRO A 76 20.15 -9.28 -0.85
C PRO A 76 18.85 -8.62 -1.34
N MET A 77 18.31 -7.65 -0.59
CA MET A 77 17.11 -6.88 -0.96
C MET A 77 17.40 -5.75 -1.97
N THR A 78 18.65 -5.62 -2.44
CA THR A 78 19.05 -4.53 -3.35
C THR A 78 18.15 -4.42 -4.58
N GLY A 79 17.51 -3.27 -4.73
CA GLY A 79 16.69 -2.93 -5.90
C GLY A 79 15.29 -3.55 -5.89
N ILE A 80 14.89 -4.22 -4.80
CA ILE A 80 13.53 -4.73 -4.62
C ILE A 80 12.62 -3.61 -4.10
N GLY A 81 11.41 -3.52 -4.65
CA GLY A 81 10.41 -2.52 -4.24
C GLY A 81 9.92 -2.74 -2.81
N GLY A 82 9.53 -1.65 -2.13
CA GLY A 82 8.91 -1.72 -0.80
C GLY A 82 9.84 -1.97 0.38
N HIS A 83 11.15 -2.08 0.17
CA HIS A 83 12.13 -2.26 1.25
C HIS A 83 12.12 -1.10 2.26
N ALA A 84 12.08 -1.42 3.54
CA ALA A 84 12.17 -0.48 4.66
C ALA A 84 13.30 -0.88 5.62
N GLY A 85 13.89 0.10 6.30
CA GLY A 85 14.88 -0.13 7.37
C GLY A 85 14.26 -0.44 8.73
N GLY A 86 12.97 -0.15 8.90
CA GLY A 86 12.25 -0.39 10.14
C GLY A 86 10.96 0.43 10.24
N LEU A 87 10.37 0.43 11.44
CA LEU A 87 9.20 1.21 11.82
C LEU A 87 9.55 2.28 12.83
N VAL A 88 8.84 3.40 12.74
CA VAL A 88 8.92 4.51 13.69
C VAL A 88 7.50 4.95 14.04
N GLU A 89 7.25 5.17 15.32
CA GLU A 89 6.04 5.83 15.81
C GLU A 89 6.40 7.24 16.28
N LEU A 90 5.79 8.25 15.66
CA LEU A 90 5.94 9.66 16.01
C LEU A 90 4.68 10.17 16.70
N ASP A 91 4.84 10.99 17.73
CA ASP A 91 3.73 11.77 18.27
C ASP A 91 3.27 12.86 17.28
N TRP A 92 2.20 13.58 17.63
CA TRP A 92 1.69 14.67 16.79
C TRP A 92 2.74 15.76 16.47
N ASN A 93 3.70 15.99 17.36
CA ASN A 93 4.73 17.01 17.21
C ASN A 93 5.99 16.49 16.49
N GLY A 94 6.01 15.21 16.09
CA GLY A 94 7.15 14.59 15.44
C GLY A 94 8.21 14.06 16.41
N ASN A 95 7.91 13.93 17.71
CA ASN A 95 8.83 13.27 18.64
C ASN A 95 8.69 11.76 18.52
N VAL A 96 9.81 11.04 18.59
CA VAL A 96 9.80 9.57 18.60
C VAL A 96 9.17 9.04 19.88
N VAL A 97 8.20 8.14 19.72
CA VAL A 97 7.53 7.41 20.79
C VAL A 97 7.98 5.95 20.83
N TRP A 98 8.23 5.35 19.66
CA TRP A 98 8.64 3.95 19.53
C TRP A 98 9.41 3.73 18.22
N GLU A 99 10.35 2.78 18.23
CA GLU A 99 11.09 2.37 17.04
C GLU A 99 11.31 0.86 17.04
N LEU A 100 11.34 0.28 15.83
CA LEU A 100 11.78 -1.08 15.58
C LEU A 100 12.63 -1.10 14.31
N GLN A 101 13.93 -1.30 14.47
CA GLN A 101 14.88 -1.37 13.35
C GLN A 101 15.04 -2.83 12.94
N ASP A 102 14.66 -3.14 11.70
CA ASP A 102 14.88 -4.45 11.09
C ASP A 102 14.92 -4.28 9.57
N ALA A 103 16.10 -4.48 9.00
CA ALA A 103 16.36 -4.29 7.58
C ALA A 103 15.71 -5.36 6.68
N SER A 104 15.04 -6.37 7.24
CA SER A 104 14.28 -7.33 6.44
C SER A 104 12.85 -6.87 6.14
N MET A 105 12.40 -5.76 6.75
CA MET A 105 11.02 -5.31 6.62
C MET A 105 10.69 -4.78 5.23
N HIS A 106 9.48 -5.05 4.76
CA HIS A 106 9.00 -4.53 3.50
C HIS A 106 7.51 -4.21 3.51
N HIS A 107 7.13 -3.28 2.64
CA HIS A 107 5.77 -2.95 2.23
C HIS A 107 4.80 -2.51 3.33
N ASP A 108 4.43 -3.39 4.26
CA ASP A 108 3.24 -3.21 5.07
C ASP A 108 3.39 -3.63 6.53
N PHE A 109 2.60 -3.00 7.38
CA PHE A 109 2.54 -3.21 8.82
C PHE A 109 1.15 -2.89 9.35
N GLN A 110 0.81 -3.46 10.52
CA GLN A 110 -0.44 -3.15 11.21
C GLN A 110 -0.23 -3.17 12.73
N ARG A 111 -0.52 -2.05 13.40
CA ARG A 111 -0.65 -2.04 14.87
C ARG A 111 -1.97 -2.72 15.26
N LEU A 112 -1.89 -3.72 16.12
CA LEU A 112 -3.02 -4.48 16.63
C LEU A 112 -3.62 -3.81 17.89
N PRO A 113 -4.89 -4.08 18.23
CA PRO A 113 -5.51 -3.60 19.47
C PRO A 113 -4.78 -4.03 20.75
N SER A 114 -4.03 -5.14 20.71
CA SER A 114 -3.18 -5.60 21.81
C SER A 114 -1.97 -4.69 22.08
N GLY A 115 -1.65 -3.78 21.15
CA GLY A 115 -0.42 -3.00 21.14
C GLY A 115 0.73 -3.69 20.38
N ASN A 116 0.58 -4.95 19.98
CA ASN A 116 1.57 -5.62 19.12
C ASN A 116 1.53 -5.03 17.69
N THR A 117 2.59 -5.25 16.92
CA THR A 117 2.69 -4.82 15.53
C THR A 117 2.96 -6.00 14.61
N LEU A 118 2.09 -6.21 13.62
CA LEU A 118 2.37 -7.09 12.49
C LEU A 118 3.23 -6.35 11.48
N ALA A 119 4.19 -7.06 10.88
CA ALA A 119 4.95 -6.56 9.74
C ALA A 119 5.27 -7.68 8.75
N LEU A 120 5.36 -7.30 7.48
CA LEU A 120 5.92 -8.15 6.43
C LEU A 120 7.45 -8.02 6.40
N MET A 121 8.11 -9.16 6.34
CA MET A 121 9.56 -9.29 6.41
C MET A 121 10.04 -10.28 5.34
N TRP A 122 11.26 -10.12 4.85
CA TRP A 122 11.91 -11.08 3.98
C TRP A 122 12.86 -12.00 4.75
N GLU A 123 12.96 -13.24 4.29
CA GLU A 123 14.01 -14.19 4.71
C GLU A 123 14.56 -14.90 3.47
N GLU A 124 15.86 -15.21 3.45
CA GLU A 124 16.44 -15.98 2.35
C GLU A 124 15.93 -17.42 2.38
N LEU A 125 15.35 -17.87 1.27
CA LEU A 125 14.96 -19.26 1.08
C LEU A 125 16.21 -20.13 0.93
N SER A 126 16.12 -21.36 1.42
CA SER A 126 17.18 -22.34 1.19
C SER A 126 17.39 -22.58 -0.32
N PRO A 127 18.59 -23.00 -0.74
CA PRO A 127 18.84 -23.39 -2.13
C PRO A 127 17.89 -24.49 -2.63
N ASP A 128 17.43 -25.37 -1.74
CA ASP A 128 16.53 -26.48 -2.06
C ASP A 128 15.11 -26.00 -2.35
N ILE A 129 14.61 -25.03 -1.58
CA ILE A 129 13.32 -24.39 -1.84
C ILE A 129 13.41 -23.53 -3.11
N THR A 130 14.46 -22.71 -3.23
CA THR A 130 14.69 -21.83 -4.38
C THR A 130 14.63 -22.60 -5.71
N ARG A 131 15.23 -23.80 -5.77
CA ARG A 131 15.22 -24.65 -6.98
C ARG A 131 13.84 -25.21 -7.35
N GLN A 132 12.91 -25.27 -6.41
CA GLN A 132 11.55 -25.81 -6.63
C GLN A 132 10.56 -24.76 -7.12
N VAL A 133 10.77 -23.49 -6.78
CA VAL A 133 9.90 -22.37 -7.19
C VAL A 133 9.83 -22.30 -8.72
N LYS A 134 8.64 -22.13 -9.29
CA LYS A 134 8.39 -22.07 -10.75
C LYS A 134 8.02 -20.67 -11.23
N GLY A 135 8.04 -20.46 -12.54
CA GLY A 135 7.66 -19.18 -13.16
C GLY A 135 8.81 -18.17 -13.25
N GLY A 136 8.50 -16.90 -13.51
CA GLY A 136 9.48 -15.80 -13.62
C GLY A 136 10.60 -15.98 -14.65
N TYR A 137 11.34 -14.92 -14.94
CA TYR A 137 12.55 -14.98 -15.75
C TYR A 137 13.82 -14.91 -14.89
N THR A 138 14.93 -15.37 -15.46
CA THR A 138 16.25 -15.30 -14.82
C THR A 138 17.21 -14.39 -15.57
N THR A 139 18.15 -13.78 -14.86
CA THR A 139 19.26 -13.00 -15.43
C THR A 139 20.59 -13.42 -14.82
N PRO A 140 21.74 -13.12 -15.47
CA PRO A 140 23.06 -13.42 -14.91
C PRO A 140 23.36 -12.75 -13.55
N GLU A 141 22.61 -11.71 -13.19
CA GLU A 141 22.73 -10.97 -11.94
C GLU A 141 21.88 -11.54 -10.80
N ASP A 142 21.11 -12.60 -11.05
CA ASP A 142 20.29 -13.21 -10.01
C ASP A 142 21.15 -13.85 -8.92
N LEU A 143 20.71 -13.65 -7.67
CA LEU A 143 21.31 -14.28 -6.51
C LEU A 143 20.98 -15.78 -6.49
N ALA A 144 21.84 -16.56 -5.83
CA ALA A 144 21.65 -18.01 -5.72
C ALA A 144 20.40 -18.40 -4.90
N GLN A 145 19.97 -17.52 -3.98
CA GLN A 145 18.83 -17.72 -3.11
C GLN A 145 17.78 -16.64 -3.38
N MET A 146 16.52 -17.07 -3.41
CA MET A 146 15.37 -16.19 -3.47
C MET A 146 15.01 -15.70 -2.06
N LEU A 147 14.30 -14.59 -1.97
CA LEU A 147 13.63 -14.15 -0.74
C LEU A 147 12.22 -14.76 -0.66
N GLY A 148 11.83 -15.14 0.56
CA GLY A 148 10.48 -15.55 0.91
C GLY A 148 9.84 -14.56 1.88
N ASP A 149 8.52 -14.47 1.84
CA ASP A 149 7.75 -13.56 2.68
C ASP A 149 7.45 -14.20 4.04
N VAL A 150 7.65 -13.42 5.11
CA VAL A 150 7.41 -13.79 6.51
C VAL A 150 6.48 -12.75 7.12
N VAL A 151 5.48 -13.20 7.87
CA VAL A 151 4.68 -12.34 8.75
C VAL A 151 5.23 -12.50 10.16
N ARG A 152 5.67 -11.39 10.77
CA ARG A 152 6.08 -11.36 12.19
C ARG A 152 5.15 -10.46 12.99
N GLU A 153 4.83 -10.91 14.19
CA GLU A 153 4.17 -10.10 15.21
C GLU A 153 5.19 -9.71 16.27
N PHE A 154 5.35 -8.42 16.50
CA PHE A 154 6.27 -7.86 17.48
C PHE A 154 5.47 -7.32 18.68
N SER A 155 5.94 -7.62 19.88
CA SER A 155 5.44 -6.98 21.11
C SER A 155 5.80 -5.49 21.14
N PRO A 156 5.23 -4.68 22.05
CA PRO A 156 5.66 -3.30 22.24
C PRO A 156 7.14 -3.15 22.61
N SER A 157 7.77 -4.18 23.18
CA SER A 157 9.22 -4.19 23.45
C SER A 157 10.08 -4.52 22.23
N GLY A 158 9.47 -4.88 21.09
CA GLY A 158 10.16 -5.26 19.86
C GLY A 158 10.54 -6.74 19.79
N GLU A 159 10.02 -7.57 20.69
CA GLU A 159 10.27 -9.02 20.65
C GLU A 159 9.30 -9.71 19.69
N VAL A 160 9.79 -10.66 18.91
CA VAL A 160 8.93 -11.49 18.04
C VAL A 160 8.12 -12.45 18.93
N VAL A 161 6.80 -12.31 18.91
CA VAL A 161 5.87 -13.16 19.68
C VAL A 161 5.13 -14.17 18.79
N HIS A 162 5.12 -13.94 17.48
CA HIS A 162 4.59 -14.87 16.49
C HIS A 162 5.33 -14.70 15.16
N GLU A 163 5.50 -15.81 14.44
CA GLU A 163 6.11 -15.83 13.11
C GLU A 163 5.36 -16.83 12.23
N TRP A 164 5.15 -16.46 10.97
CA TRP A 164 4.59 -17.34 9.95
C TRP A 164 5.40 -17.17 8.66
N ARG A 165 5.87 -18.29 8.10
CA ARG A 165 6.70 -18.35 6.90
C ARG A 165 5.85 -18.83 5.73
N SER A 166 5.71 -18.01 4.69
CA SER A 166 4.83 -18.33 3.56
C SER A 166 5.21 -19.64 2.85
N TRP A 167 6.50 -19.88 2.63
CA TRP A 167 7.00 -21.05 1.89
C TRP A 167 6.75 -22.41 2.58
N GLU A 168 6.33 -22.41 3.84
CA GLU A 168 5.90 -23.64 4.53
C GLU A 168 4.47 -24.06 4.13
N HIS A 169 3.74 -23.17 3.45
CA HIS A 169 2.31 -23.32 3.15
C HIS A 169 1.93 -22.99 1.69
N LEU A 170 2.85 -22.43 0.91
CA LEU A 170 2.69 -22.22 -0.53
C LEU A 170 2.93 -23.52 -1.31
N ASP A 171 2.29 -23.62 -2.48
CA ASP A 171 2.40 -24.74 -3.39
C ASP A 171 3.23 -24.35 -4.64
N PHE A 172 4.25 -25.13 -4.98
CA PHE A 172 5.16 -24.83 -6.08
C PHE A 172 4.52 -24.92 -7.47
N ASP A 173 3.41 -25.65 -7.61
CA ASP A 173 2.66 -25.85 -8.85
C ASP A 173 1.54 -24.84 -9.02
N GLU A 174 0.99 -24.30 -7.92
CA GLU A 174 -0.08 -23.31 -7.95
C GLU A 174 0.44 -21.86 -7.84
N ASP A 175 1.34 -21.60 -6.91
CA ASP A 175 1.83 -20.25 -6.57
C ASP A 175 3.02 -19.88 -7.47
N VAL A 176 2.76 -19.92 -8.78
CA VAL A 176 3.76 -19.75 -9.84
C VAL A 176 3.98 -18.28 -10.15
N ILE A 177 5.26 -17.86 -10.16
CA ILE A 177 5.65 -16.48 -10.45
C ILE A 177 5.24 -16.10 -11.88
N CYS A 178 4.65 -14.93 -12.05
CA CYS A 178 4.36 -14.35 -13.35
C CYS A 178 5.62 -14.41 -14.26
N PRO A 179 5.54 -14.98 -15.48
CA PRO A 179 6.72 -15.20 -16.33
C PRO A 179 7.40 -13.91 -16.81
N LEU A 180 6.75 -12.76 -16.64
CA LEU A 180 7.28 -11.44 -16.96
C LEU A 180 7.87 -10.71 -15.74
N GLU A 181 7.93 -11.38 -14.59
CA GLU A 181 8.56 -10.87 -13.37
C GLU A 181 9.89 -11.60 -13.11
N GLY A 182 10.82 -10.91 -12.46
CA GLY A 182 12.08 -11.52 -12.04
C GLY A 182 11.85 -12.47 -10.85
N ARG A 183 12.88 -13.25 -10.51
CA ARG A 183 12.78 -14.30 -9.48
C ARG A 183 13.62 -14.00 -8.23
N ARG A 184 13.81 -12.74 -7.85
CA ARG A 184 14.56 -12.39 -6.63
C ARG A 184 13.80 -12.72 -5.35
N GLU A 185 12.49 -12.72 -5.43
CA GLU A 185 11.57 -13.10 -4.36
C GLU A 185 10.51 -14.04 -4.94
N TRP A 186 9.84 -14.82 -4.09
CA TRP A 186 8.81 -15.75 -4.57
C TRP A 186 7.49 -15.02 -4.81
N THR A 187 6.94 -14.32 -3.81
CA THR A 187 5.55 -13.86 -3.91
C THR A 187 5.39 -12.35 -3.99
N HIS A 188 6.38 -11.59 -3.51
CA HIS A 188 6.33 -10.13 -3.38
C HIS A 188 5.10 -9.71 -2.58
N GLY A 189 5.10 -10.07 -1.29
CA GLY A 189 4.09 -9.69 -0.32
C GLY A 189 4.02 -8.19 -0.19
N ASN A 190 2.84 -7.63 -0.48
CA ASN A 190 2.65 -6.18 -0.53
C ASN A 190 1.57 -5.65 0.40
N SER A 191 0.79 -6.53 1.04
CA SER A 191 -0.09 -6.16 2.13
C SER A 191 -0.31 -7.27 3.13
N ILE A 192 -0.48 -6.86 4.39
CA ILE A 192 -0.91 -7.71 5.51
C ILE A 192 -2.05 -7.01 6.24
N ASN A 193 -3.11 -7.74 6.52
CA ASN A 193 -4.21 -7.28 7.36
C ASN A 193 -4.65 -8.42 8.28
N MET A 194 -5.32 -8.08 9.37
CA MET A 194 -5.94 -9.06 10.26
C MET A 194 -7.45 -9.08 10.05
N THR A 195 -8.01 -10.27 9.81
CA THR A 195 -9.46 -10.45 9.76
C THR A 195 -10.09 -10.24 11.13
N SER A 196 -11.41 -10.04 11.20
CA SER A 196 -12.14 -9.93 12.47
C SER A 196 -11.93 -11.12 13.42
N ASP A 197 -11.65 -12.29 12.85
CA ASP A 197 -11.46 -13.54 13.59
C ASP A 197 -9.99 -13.81 13.93
N GLY A 198 -9.09 -12.86 13.66
CA GLY A 198 -7.67 -12.94 14.03
C GLY A 198 -6.77 -13.69 13.04
N ASN A 199 -7.27 -13.98 11.83
CA ASN A 199 -6.52 -14.62 10.76
C ASN A 199 -5.76 -13.58 9.92
N TYR A 200 -4.73 -14.01 9.20
CA TYR A 200 -3.98 -13.11 8.32
C TYR A 200 -4.63 -13.03 6.94
N LEU A 201 -4.78 -11.83 6.40
CA LEU A 201 -5.07 -11.58 5.00
C LEU A 201 -3.79 -11.09 4.33
N VAL A 202 -3.27 -11.88 3.39
CA VAL A 202 -2.02 -11.60 2.65
C VAL A 202 -2.30 -11.34 1.18
N SER A 203 -1.52 -10.46 0.56
CA SER A 203 -1.56 -10.18 -0.88
C SER A 203 -0.18 -10.33 -1.50
N TYR A 204 -0.11 -11.17 -2.54
CA TYR A 204 1.09 -11.54 -3.27
C TYR A 204 1.02 -11.04 -4.71
N ARG A 205 1.89 -10.08 -5.03
CA ARG A 205 1.90 -9.41 -6.33
C ARG A 205 2.32 -10.37 -7.44
N GLN A 206 3.40 -11.13 -7.24
CA GLN A 206 4.04 -11.88 -8.32
C GLN A 206 3.28 -13.13 -8.74
N THR A 207 2.49 -13.71 -7.83
CA THR A 207 1.62 -14.86 -8.11
C THR A 207 0.17 -14.43 -8.35
N SER A 208 -0.13 -13.12 -8.26
CA SER A 208 -1.49 -12.56 -8.35
C SER A 208 -2.48 -13.24 -7.40
N THR A 209 -2.04 -13.51 -6.17
CA THR A 209 -2.80 -14.28 -5.17
C THR A 209 -3.11 -13.43 -3.95
N VAL A 210 -4.35 -13.49 -3.49
CA VAL A 210 -4.78 -13.01 -2.17
C VAL A 210 -5.23 -14.23 -1.37
N GLY A 211 -4.90 -14.28 -0.08
CA GLY A 211 -5.23 -15.44 0.75
C GLY A 211 -5.55 -15.07 2.19
N ILE A 212 -6.44 -15.85 2.80
CA ILE A 212 -6.67 -15.85 4.24
C ILE A 212 -5.93 -17.06 4.82
N VAL A 213 -5.04 -16.79 5.77
CA VAL A 213 -4.25 -17.78 6.49
C VAL A 213 -4.81 -17.90 7.89
N ASP A 214 -5.19 -19.12 8.25
CA ASP A 214 -5.52 -19.47 9.63
C ASP A 214 -4.28 -19.29 10.51
N ARG A 215 -4.34 -18.38 11.47
CA ARG A 215 -3.16 -17.95 12.24
C ARG A 215 -2.60 -19.07 13.11
N GLU A 216 -3.44 -19.98 13.61
CA GLU A 216 -3.01 -21.05 14.51
C GLU A 216 -2.33 -22.20 13.75
N SER A 217 -2.92 -22.65 12.64
CA SER A 217 -2.39 -23.77 11.85
C SER A 217 -1.40 -23.36 10.76
N GLY A 218 -1.37 -22.07 10.40
CA GLY A 218 -0.59 -21.52 9.30
C GLY A 218 -1.14 -21.85 7.91
N LYS A 219 -2.26 -22.57 7.81
CA LYS A 219 -2.82 -23.02 6.52
C LYS A 219 -3.60 -21.90 5.85
N PHE A 220 -3.52 -21.83 4.53
CA PHE A 220 -4.48 -21.07 3.74
C PHE A 220 -5.87 -21.72 3.87
N ILE A 221 -6.82 -20.97 4.44
CA ILE A 221 -8.24 -21.37 4.50
C ILE A 221 -9.04 -20.80 3.33
N TRP A 222 -8.45 -19.84 2.61
CA TRP A 222 -8.95 -19.31 1.36
C TRP A 222 -7.79 -18.78 0.52
N LYS A 223 -7.80 -19.04 -0.79
CA LYS A 223 -6.92 -18.43 -1.80
C LYS A 223 -7.76 -18.03 -3.01
N TRP A 224 -7.46 -16.88 -3.58
CA TRP A 224 -8.12 -16.38 -4.79
C TRP A 224 -7.18 -15.49 -5.58
N GLY A 225 -7.43 -15.35 -6.88
CA GLY A 225 -6.80 -14.30 -7.69
C GLY A 225 -6.15 -14.76 -8.99
N PRO A 226 -5.40 -15.89 -9.06
CA PRO A 226 -4.80 -16.34 -10.32
C PRO A 226 -5.84 -16.48 -11.44
N GLY A 227 -5.69 -15.67 -12.49
CA GLY A 227 -6.63 -15.62 -13.62
C GLY A 227 -7.74 -14.58 -13.48
N GLU A 228 -8.03 -14.13 -12.26
CA GLU A 228 -9.05 -13.12 -11.94
C GLU A 228 -8.43 -11.72 -11.80
N VAL A 229 -7.39 -11.57 -10.98
CA VAL A 229 -6.64 -10.31 -10.79
C VAL A 229 -5.21 -10.45 -11.29
N SER A 230 -4.50 -9.33 -11.40
CA SER A 230 -3.13 -9.32 -11.88
C SER A 230 -2.29 -8.30 -11.11
N HIS A 231 -1.35 -8.80 -10.31
CA HIS A 231 -0.40 -7.99 -9.54
C HIS A 231 -1.06 -6.98 -8.58
N GLN A 232 -2.15 -7.40 -7.95
CA GLN A 232 -2.96 -6.59 -7.03
C GLN A 232 -2.19 -6.13 -5.79
N HIS A 233 -2.68 -5.05 -5.16
CA HIS A 233 -2.17 -4.48 -3.92
C HIS A 233 -3.28 -4.21 -2.91
N ASN A 234 -2.88 -4.07 -1.65
CA ASN A 234 -3.70 -3.55 -0.54
C ASN A 234 -5.03 -4.31 -0.38
N ALA A 235 -4.95 -5.64 -0.26
CA ALA A 235 -6.09 -6.42 0.18
C ALA A 235 -6.40 -6.10 1.65
N SER A 236 -7.66 -5.79 1.94
CA SER A 236 -8.15 -5.44 3.28
C SER A 236 -9.53 -6.05 3.54
N CYS A 237 -9.79 -6.42 4.80
CA CYS A 237 -11.11 -6.90 5.20
C CYS A 237 -12.06 -5.72 5.45
N LEU A 238 -13.30 -5.87 4.98
CA LEU A 238 -14.41 -5.00 5.33
C LEU A 238 -15.20 -5.60 6.50
N ASP A 239 -15.95 -4.76 7.22
CA ASP A 239 -16.77 -5.18 8.38
C ASP A 239 -17.80 -6.27 8.06
N ASN A 240 -18.19 -6.39 6.79
CA ASN A 240 -19.13 -7.42 6.32
C ASN A 240 -18.44 -8.75 5.95
N GLY A 241 -17.14 -8.89 6.19
CA GLY A 241 -16.35 -10.09 5.89
C GLY A 241 -15.84 -10.18 4.44
N ARG A 242 -16.22 -9.23 3.57
CA ARG A 242 -15.69 -9.16 2.20
C ARG A 242 -14.30 -8.56 2.17
N ILE A 243 -13.60 -8.77 1.06
CA ILE A 243 -12.25 -8.26 0.85
C ILE A 243 -12.27 -7.18 -0.23
N LEU A 244 -11.71 -6.01 0.09
CA LEU A 244 -11.47 -4.93 -0.86
C LEU A 244 -9.99 -4.94 -1.28
N LEU A 245 -9.72 -4.83 -2.58
CA LEU A 245 -8.36 -4.81 -3.11
C LEU A 245 -8.24 -3.91 -4.35
N PHE A 246 -7.02 -3.44 -4.61
CA PHE A 246 -6.65 -2.72 -5.83
C PHE A 246 -6.02 -3.71 -6.81
N ASP A 247 -6.74 -4.11 -7.87
CA ASP A 247 -6.21 -4.94 -8.95
C ASP A 247 -5.47 -4.06 -9.95
N ASN A 248 -4.14 -4.03 -9.87
CA ASN A 248 -3.31 -3.17 -10.72
C ASN A 248 -3.42 -3.53 -12.21
N GLY A 249 -3.64 -4.80 -12.53
CA GLY A 249 -3.82 -5.28 -13.90
C GLY A 249 -2.53 -5.44 -14.72
N SER A 250 -1.35 -5.36 -14.09
CA SER A 250 -0.07 -5.55 -14.77
C SER A 250 0.02 -6.98 -15.32
N HIS A 251 0.35 -7.12 -16.61
CA HIS A 251 0.47 -8.41 -17.32
C HIS A 251 -0.84 -9.20 -17.44
N ARG A 252 -2.00 -8.54 -17.38
CA ARG A 252 -3.31 -9.18 -17.56
C ARG A 252 -3.38 -9.90 -18.92
N ARG A 253 -3.88 -11.15 -18.92
CA ARG A 253 -3.82 -12.04 -20.09
C ARG A 253 -4.95 -11.86 -21.12
N ALA A 254 -6.08 -11.20 -20.78
CA ALA A 254 -7.14 -10.82 -21.73
C ALA A 254 -8.20 -9.87 -21.10
N PRO A 255 -8.95 -9.05 -21.89
CA PRO A 255 -8.70 -8.69 -23.28
C PRO A 255 -7.80 -7.42 -23.39
N SER A 256 -6.67 -7.63 -24.08
CA SER A 256 -5.76 -6.69 -24.79
C SER A 256 -5.19 -5.42 -24.15
N THR A 257 -5.67 -4.91 -23.01
CA THR A 257 -5.03 -3.75 -22.36
C THR A 257 -4.89 -3.95 -20.86
N ASN A 258 -3.76 -3.52 -20.29
CA ASN A 258 -3.63 -3.41 -18.85
C ASN A 258 -4.48 -2.21 -18.39
N TYR A 259 -5.27 -2.43 -17.36
CA TYR A 259 -6.07 -1.43 -16.67
C TYR A 259 -6.19 -1.85 -15.22
N SER A 260 -6.36 -0.86 -14.35
CA SER A 260 -6.61 -1.13 -12.94
C SER A 260 -8.10 -1.18 -12.66
N ARG A 261 -8.47 -1.90 -11.62
CA ARG A 261 -9.84 -1.91 -11.07
C ARG A 261 -9.78 -2.08 -9.57
N ILE A 262 -10.83 -1.65 -8.88
CA ILE A 262 -11.05 -1.98 -7.47
C ILE A 262 -12.05 -3.12 -7.43
N VAL A 263 -11.78 -4.14 -6.62
CA VAL A 263 -12.63 -5.33 -6.48
C VAL A 263 -13.03 -5.47 -5.02
N GLU A 264 -14.33 -5.61 -4.78
CA GLU A 264 -14.89 -6.13 -3.53
C GLU A 264 -15.35 -7.57 -3.78
N ILE A 265 -14.65 -8.54 -3.19
CA ILE A 265 -14.87 -9.97 -3.38
C ILE A 265 -15.44 -10.60 -2.10
N ASP A 266 -16.43 -11.47 -2.24
CA ASP A 266 -16.92 -12.29 -1.13
C ASP A 266 -16.11 -13.61 -1.06
N PRO A 267 -15.34 -13.87 0.01
CA PRO A 267 -14.52 -15.07 0.09
C PRO A 267 -15.34 -16.36 0.30
N THR A 268 -16.64 -16.27 0.56
CA THR A 268 -17.48 -17.45 0.82
C THR A 268 -17.93 -18.16 -0.47
N ASP A 269 -18.13 -17.41 -1.55
CA ASP A 269 -18.56 -17.92 -2.85
C ASP A 269 -17.70 -17.42 -4.03
N ASN A 270 -16.73 -16.54 -3.77
CA ASN A 270 -15.87 -15.87 -4.76
C ASN A 270 -16.63 -14.98 -5.76
N GLU A 271 -17.80 -14.47 -5.39
CA GLU A 271 -18.52 -13.50 -6.21
C GLU A 271 -17.99 -12.08 -6.01
N ILE A 272 -17.75 -11.38 -7.13
CA ILE A 272 -17.36 -9.97 -7.11
C ILE A 272 -18.64 -9.16 -6.83
N ALA A 273 -18.77 -8.68 -5.59
CA ALA A 273 -19.94 -7.94 -5.15
C ALA A 273 -19.96 -6.49 -5.65
N TRP A 274 -18.79 -5.90 -5.91
CA TRP A 274 -18.64 -4.56 -6.45
C TRP A 274 -17.31 -4.39 -7.21
N GLU A 275 -17.33 -3.63 -8.30
CA GLU A 275 -16.14 -3.30 -9.09
C GLU A 275 -16.17 -1.82 -9.50
N TYR A 276 -15.04 -1.13 -9.37
CA TYR A 276 -14.80 0.14 -10.04
C TYR A 276 -13.64 0.04 -11.03
N ARG A 277 -13.84 0.58 -12.23
CA ARG A 277 -12.80 0.76 -13.24
C ARG A 277 -13.03 2.05 -14.02
N GLY A 278 -12.00 2.51 -14.72
CA GLY A 278 -12.13 3.62 -15.65
C GLY A 278 -13.04 3.27 -16.83
N GLU A 279 -13.68 4.27 -17.43
CA GLU A 279 -14.42 4.10 -18.69
C GLU A 279 -13.99 5.16 -19.72
N PRO A 280 -13.21 4.78 -20.76
CA PRO A 280 -12.74 3.41 -21.06
C PRO A 280 -11.73 2.88 -20.03
N PRO A 281 -11.52 1.55 -19.89
CA PRO A 281 -10.65 0.96 -18.85
C PRO A 281 -9.25 1.58 -18.76
N ILE A 282 -8.64 1.93 -19.89
CA ILE A 282 -7.31 2.57 -19.97
C ILE A 282 -7.25 3.97 -19.32
N SER A 283 -8.38 4.55 -18.90
CA SER A 283 -8.43 5.81 -18.18
C SER A 283 -8.06 5.71 -16.70
N PHE A 284 -7.93 4.49 -16.19
CA PHE A 284 -7.51 4.22 -14.82
C PHE A 284 -6.50 3.07 -14.84
N TYR A 285 -5.24 3.38 -14.57
CA TYR A 285 -4.17 2.39 -14.58
C TYR A 285 -2.98 2.82 -13.73
N SER A 286 -2.76 2.07 -12.66
CA SER A 286 -1.57 2.13 -11.82
C SER A 286 -0.89 0.77 -11.79
N TYR A 287 0.27 0.66 -12.43
CA TYR A 287 0.97 -0.62 -12.64
C TYR A 287 1.59 -1.24 -11.37
N GLN A 288 1.70 -0.45 -10.29
CA GLN A 288 2.29 -0.83 -9.01
C GLN A 288 1.69 0.00 -7.88
N ILE A 289 2.08 -0.32 -6.63
CA ILE A 289 1.63 0.37 -5.39
C ILE A 289 0.10 0.53 -5.39
N SER A 290 -0.45 1.60 -4.81
CA SER A 290 -1.87 1.94 -4.81
C SER A 290 -2.65 1.27 -3.68
N GLY A 291 -3.88 1.72 -3.49
CA GLY A 291 -4.75 1.20 -2.45
C GLY A 291 -6.19 1.67 -2.59
N ALA A 292 -7.09 1.00 -1.87
CA ALA A 292 -8.49 1.35 -1.81
C ALA A 292 -9.02 1.16 -0.39
N GLU A 293 -9.84 2.10 0.08
CA GLU A 293 -10.38 2.12 1.43
C GLU A 293 -11.87 2.45 1.36
N ARG A 294 -12.71 1.58 1.94
CA ARG A 294 -14.14 1.83 2.08
C ARG A 294 -14.36 2.82 3.23
N LEU A 295 -15.03 3.93 2.93
CA LEU A 295 -15.33 5.01 3.87
C LEU A 295 -16.68 4.79 4.55
N LEU A 296 -16.91 5.47 5.69
CA LEU A 296 -18.11 5.27 6.52
C LEU A 296 -19.43 5.62 5.82
N ASN A 297 -19.39 6.51 4.81
CA ASN A 297 -20.57 6.84 4.00
C ASN A 297 -20.83 5.82 2.87
N GLY A 298 -20.03 4.75 2.79
CA GLY A 298 -20.10 3.73 1.75
C GLY A 298 -19.32 4.06 0.47
N ASN A 299 -18.76 5.26 0.32
CA ASN A 299 -17.87 5.56 -0.80
C ASN A 299 -16.52 4.85 -0.64
N THR A 300 -15.75 4.79 -1.71
CA THR A 300 -14.39 4.22 -1.70
C THR A 300 -13.38 5.32 -2.02
N LEU A 301 -12.44 5.57 -1.10
CA LEU A 301 -11.22 6.32 -1.42
C LEU A 301 -10.29 5.38 -2.21
N ILE A 302 -9.75 5.88 -3.32
CA ILE A 302 -8.83 5.15 -4.17
C ILE A 302 -7.57 5.98 -4.33
N CYS A 303 -6.43 5.39 -4.02
CA CYS A 303 -5.12 5.94 -4.30
C CYS A 303 -4.57 5.30 -5.57
N GLU A 304 -4.64 5.99 -6.72
CA GLU A 304 -3.93 5.62 -7.94
C GLU A 304 -2.44 5.98 -7.77
N GLY A 305 -1.71 5.11 -7.07
CA GLY A 305 -0.47 5.48 -6.43
C GLY A 305 0.65 5.84 -7.40
N ALA A 306 0.78 5.15 -8.54
CA ALA A 306 1.82 5.46 -9.53
C ALA A 306 1.70 6.90 -10.07
N THR A 307 0.47 7.42 -10.12
CA THR A 307 0.14 8.77 -10.64
C THR A 307 -0.02 9.83 -9.56
N GLY A 308 0.02 9.43 -8.29
CA GLY A 308 -0.25 10.33 -7.17
C GLY A 308 -1.67 10.90 -7.19
N ARG A 309 -2.60 10.28 -7.94
CA ARG A 309 -4.00 10.70 -8.02
C ARG A 309 -4.81 9.98 -6.95
N PHE A 310 -5.62 10.73 -6.23
CA PHE A 310 -6.58 10.22 -5.27
C PHE A 310 -7.99 10.56 -5.75
N ILE A 311 -8.90 9.60 -5.71
CA ILE A 311 -10.31 9.80 -6.04
C ILE A 311 -11.19 9.21 -4.94
N GLU A 312 -12.30 9.87 -4.66
CA GLU A 312 -13.38 9.29 -3.89
C GLU A 312 -14.51 8.93 -4.86
N VAL A 313 -14.96 7.69 -4.81
CA VAL A 313 -15.95 7.14 -5.73
C VAL A 313 -17.16 6.61 -4.96
N THR A 314 -18.35 6.97 -5.42
CA THR A 314 -19.60 6.44 -4.85
C THR A 314 -19.84 4.99 -5.23
N GLN A 315 -20.74 4.31 -4.52
CA GLN A 315 -21.20 2.97 -4.92
C GLN A 315 -21.76 2.92 -6.35
N GLY A 316 -22.30 4.04 -6.86
CA GLY A 316 -22.75 4.20 -8.25
C GLY A 316 -21.65 4.62 -9.25
N HIS A 317 -20.38 4.44 -8.90
CA HIS A 317 -19.19 4.66 -9.73
C HIS A 317 -18.94 6.11 -10.15
N GLN A 318 -19.54 7.08 -9.44
CA GLN A 318 -19.30 8.51 -9.69
C GLN A 318 -18.11 8.99 -8.86
N ILE A 319 -17.13 9.63 -9.52
CA ILE A 319 -16.07 10.38 -8.83
C ILE A 319 -16.72 11.63 -8.20
N VAL A 320 -16.58 11.77 -6.88
CA VAL A 320 -17.14 12.90 -6.11
C VAL A 320 -16.07 13.80 -5.51
N TRP A 321 -14.85 13.31 -5.43
CA TRP A 321 -13.66 14.09 -5.08
C TRP A 321 -12.46 13.58 -5.88
N GLU A 322 -11.62 14.48 -6.35
CA GLU A 322 -10.40 14.17 -7.07
C GLU A 322 -9.30 15.14 -6.68
N TYR A 323 -8.13 14.59 -6.34
CA TYR A 323 -6.93 15.32 -5.98
C TYR A 323 -5.72 14.68 -6.66
N ILE A 324 -4.76 15.49 -7.09
CA ILE A 324 -3.48 15.00 -7.61
C ILE A 324 -2.37 15.59 -6.77
N ASN A 325 -1.52 14.72 -6.23
CA ASN A 325 -0.41 15.10 -5.37
C ASN A 325 0.52 16.13 -6.06
N PRO A 326 0.66 17.36 -5.53
CA PRO A 326 1.56 18.38 -6.07
C PRO A 326 3.00 18.23 -5.56
N LEU A 327 3.27 17.35 -4.60
CA LEU A 327 4.59 17.12 -4.04
C LEU A 327 5.36 16.12 -4.92
N PHE A 328 6.62 16.42 -5.22
CA PHE A 328 7.51 15.56 -5.99
C PHE A 328 8.70 15.14 -5.13
N ALA A 329 9.12 13.89 -5.28
CA ALA A 329 10.31 13.32 -4.66
C ALA A 329 11.13 12.57 -5.71
N ASP A 330 12.37 12.22 -5.38
CA ASP A 330 13.20 11.38 -6.25
C ASP A 330 12.53 10.01 -6.43
N SER A 331 12.09 9.71 -7.64
CA SER A 331 11.40 8.46 -7.96
C SER A 331 12.39 7.36 -8.40
N GLY A 332 13.69 7.67 -8.43
CA GLY A 332 14.73 6.82 -8.98
C GLY A 332 14.49 6.50 -10.45
N ARG A 333 15.20 5.48 -10.97
CA ARG A 333 14.99 5.01 -12.36
C ARG A 333 13.81 4.06 -12.55
N ILE A 334 13.14 3.65 -11.46
CA ILE A 334 12.26 2.47 -11.43
C ILE A 334 10.81 2.82 -11.04
N ALA A 335 10.56 3.86 -10.25
CA ALA A 335 9.19 4.28 -9.94
C ALA A 335 8.77 5.47 -10.82
N GLY A 336 7.61 5.36 -11.49
CA GLY A 336 6.93 6.48 -12.14
C GLY A 336 7.48 6.93 -13.50
N GLY A 337 8.57 6.34 -14.01
CA GLY A 337 8.98 6.48 -15.41
C GLY A 337 9.21 7.91 -15.90
N THR A 338 9.60 8.85 -15.03
CA THR A 338 9.85 10.24 -15.44
C THR A 338 11.31 10.41 -15.88
N PRO A 339 11.58 11.07 -17.03
CA PRO A 339 12.94 11.41 -17.46
C PRO A 339 13.70 12.31 -16.46
N SER A 340 12.96 13.01 -15.59
CA SER A 340 13.47 13.92 -14.57
C SER A 340 13.90 13.22 -13.27
N SER A 341 13.71 11.90 -13.15
CA SER A 341 13.84 11.11 -11.91
C SER A 341 13.06 11.68 -10.72
N GLN A 342 12.04 12.52 -10.98
CA GLN A 342 11.16 13.11 -9.98
C GLN A 342 9.74 12.65 -10.24
N GLY A 343 9.06 12.16 -9.21
CA GLY A 343 7.69 11.66 -9.30
C GLY A 343 6.86 12.06 -8.09
N ASN A 344 5.55 12.13 -8.27
CA ASN A 344 4.58 12.39 -7.21
C ASN A 344 3.89 11.11 -6.73
N SER A 345 4.47 9.95 -7.02
CA SER A 345 3.91 8.65 -6.67
C SER A 345 3.76 8.48 -5.16
N VAL A 346 2.70 7.79 -4.76
CA VAL A 346 2.28 7.62 -3.37
C VAL A 346 2.01 6.15 -3.13
N PHE A 347 2.57 5.57 -2.07
CA PHE A 347 2.42 4.15 -1.77
C PHE A 347 0.94 3.80 -1.51
N ARG A 348 0.33 4.50 -0.55
CA ARG A 348 -1.11 4.46 -0.18
C ARG A 348 -1.55 5.80 0.41
N ALA A 349 -2.86 6.02 0.49
CA ALA A 349 -3.48 7.16 1.15
C ALA A 349 -4.67 6.70 2.00
N HIS A 350 -4.95 7.41 3.09
CA HIS A 350 -5.99 7.08 4.07
C HIS A 350 -6.88 8.29 4.38
N ARG A 351 -8.19 8.09 4.55
CA ARG A 351 -9.13 9.18 4.88
C ARG A 351 -9.66 9.00 6.30
N PHE A 352 -9.33 9.95 7.17
CA PHE A 352 -9.85 10.02 8.53
C PHE A 352 -11.06 10.94 8.59
N ALA A 353 -12.12 10.51 9.27
CA ALA A 353 -13.28 11.36 9.51
C ALA A 353 -12.89 12.59 10.35
N ALA A 354 -13.63 13.70 10.23
CA ALA A 354 -13.32 14.91 10.99
C ALA A 354 -13.44 14.73 12.51
N ASP A 355 -14.23 13.76 12.96
CA ASP A 355 -14.44 13.36 14.35
C ASP A 355 -13.63 12.12 14.78
N ASP A 356 -12.74 11.63 13.91
CA ASP A 356 -11.88 10.48 14.16
C ASP A 356 -11.04 10.68 15.44
N PRO A 357 -10.96 9.68 16.35
CA PRO A 357 -10.17 9.76 17.58
C PRO A 357 -8.73 10.23 17.39
N ALA A 358 -8.09 9.87 16.27
CA ALA A 358 -6.71 10.27 15.97
C ALA A 358 -6.55 11.80 15.80
N LEU A 359 -7.63 12.49 15.42
CA LEU A 359 -7.66 13.92 15.12
C LEU A 359 -8.28 14.77 16.25
N GLN A 360 -8.87 14.15 17.27
CA GLN A 360 -9.54 14.87 18.34
C GLN A 360 -8.57 15.78 19.12
N GLY A 361 -8.95 17.05 19.25
CA GLY A 361 -8.15 18.06 19.96
C GLY A 361 -6.85 18.47 19.27
N ARG A 362 -6.63 18.02 18.02
CA ARG A 362 -5.46 18.38 17.22
C ARG A 362 -5.66 19.72 16.53
N ASP A 363 -4.57 20.44 16.37
CA ASP A 363 -4.54 21.66 15.56
C ASP A 363 -4.38 21.30 14.09
N LEU A 364 -5.41 21.63 13.31
CA LEU A 364 -5.55 21.29 11.90
C LEU A 364 -5.70 22.56 11.03
N ASP A 365 -5.37 23.74 11.56
CA ASP A 365 -5.48 25.01 10.83
C ASP A 365 -4.46 25.05 9.67
N PRO A 366 -4.91 25.02 8.39
CA PRO A 366 -4.01 25.08 7.24
C PRO A 366 -3.24 26.40 7.15
N ALA A 367 -3.63 27.45 7.88
CA ALA A 367 -2.89 28.71 7.96
C ALA A 367 -1.49 28.53 8.54
N ARG A 368 -1.25 27.50 9.38
CA ARG A 368 0.09 27.15 9.88
C ARG A 368 1.06 26.77 8.76
N TYR A 369 0.52 26.25 7.66
CA TYR A 369 1.27 25.85 6.46
C TYR A 369 1.02 26.79 5.28
N ALA A 370 0.54 28.02 5.51
CA ALA A 370 0.13 28.96 4.46
C ALA A 370 1.20 29.20 3.37
N ASN A 371 2.48 29.23 3.73
CA ASN A 371 3.57 29.39 2.77
C ASN A 371 3.72 28.15 1.87
N LEU A 372 3.68 26.95 2.47
CA LEU A 372 3.75 25.69 1.73
C LEU A 372 2.53 25.54 0.81
N ASN A 373 1.34 25.77 1.35
CA ASN A 373 0.08 25.73 0.61
C ASN A 373 0.10 26.68 -0.61
N ARG A 374 0.57 27.92 -0.43
CA ARG A 374 0.76 28.87 -1.54
C ARG A 374 1.72 28.36 -2.62
N THR A 375 2.84 27.75 -2.23
CA THR A 375 3.81 27.19 -3.19
C THR A 375 3.22 26.02 -3.97
N LEU A 376 2.36 25.22 -3.35
CA LEU A 376 1.67 24.10 -3.99
C LEU A 376 0.46 24.53 -4.83
N GLY A 377 0.09 25.82 -4.82
CA GLY A 377 -1.07 26.33 -5.54
C GLY A 377 -2.42 25.93 -4.92
N VAL A 378 -2.42 25.52 -3.65
CA VAL A 378 -3.62 25.20 -2.87
C VAL A 378 -3.81 26.34 -1.86
N SER A 379 -4.86 27.14 -1.99
CA SER A 379 -5.09 28.35 -1.15
C SER A 379 -6.47 28.36 -0.53
#